data_AF-A0A1M4RV10-F1
#
_entry.id   AF-A0A1M4RV10-F1
#
_cell.length_a   1.000
_cell.length_b   1.000
_cell.length_c   1.000
_cell.angle_alpha   90.00
_cell.angle_beta   90.00
_cell.angle_gamma   90.00
#
_symmetry.space_group_name_H-M   'P 1'
#
loop_
_entity.id
_entity.type
_entity.pdbx_description
1 polymer ?
#
loop_
_entity_poly.entity_id
_entity_poly.type
_entity_poly.pdbx_seq_one_letter_code
_entity_poly.pdbx_strand_id
1 'polypeptide(L)'
;MSNPMVTGRAAPAWPDDAALLAALADWMGQRRWYPLKGEPAGGPLRFAGRWELADGVRDLLVAVPRGEGTPVLVHVPLVLEPAAALAGFSTAGEAAGNEGFVMPGPDGEPVALVDGAHHPRFWRAWANSALDAGTTLGDNGALAIAERAERLRVTTGEQSNTSVVMPAPGDASAAGDADAVTGDLIVKLFRVLAPGRNPDVEVSVALARDGWDRVRTPVAWTTLTWADADGAEHTADAGVACTFVPRADDGFELFCTLAAADDTGPQRERALALARDLGDTTAQMHTHLASVLGTTAPPSPTELAAALRARAHWAMDEVPELESRLPSLRARVEAVLAELAALDRLEPATRVHGDYHLGQVLHAVEEDRWYVLDFEGEPLRPLAERSRPDQPLRDVAGMLRSFDYAAEVGHATHPDWLGAVRGAFLDGYWSAAPTSAPAQAARPGRRETTLLNALELDKALYEAVYEARNRPDWVAIPLHGIKMILTT
;
A
#
# COMPACT_ATOMS: atom_id res chain seq x y z
N MET A 1 -31.38 47.08 34.71
CA MET A 1 -30.47 46.74 33.60
C MET A 1 -30.26 45.25 33.67
N SER A 2 -31.03 44.50 32.87
CA SER A 2 -31.02 43.05 32.86
C SER A 2 -29.93 42.60 31.89
N ASN A 3 -28.96 41.84 32.40
CA ASN A 3 -27.89 41.25 31.60
C ASN A 3 -28.52 40.24 30.62
N PRO A 4 -28.33 40.35 29.30
CA PRO A 4 -28.87 39.36 28.39
C PRO A 4 -28.12 38.05 28.65
N MET A 5 -28.88 37.00 28.95
CA MET A 5 -28.36 35.64 28.98
C MET A 5 -27.67 35.37 27.64
N VAL A 6 -26.37 35.12 27.67
CA VAL A 6 -25.68 34.41 26.60
C VAL A 6 -26.31 33.03 26.58
N THR A 7 -27.28 32.84 25.67
CA THR A 7 -27.82 31.53 25.35
C THR A 7 -26.66 30.71 24.82
N GLY A 8 -26.11 29.83 25.65
CA GLY A 8 -25.15 28.83 25.20
C GLY A 8 -25.79 28.09 24.03
N ARG A 9 -25.20 28.24 22.84
CA ARG A 9 -25.65 27.52 21.65
C ARG A 9 -25.57 26.03 21.97
N ALA A 10 -26.68 25.30 21.85
CA ALA A 10 -26.69 23.87 22.12
C ALA A 10 -25.62 23.18 21.26
N ALA A 11 -24.93 22.19 21.83
CA ALA A 11 -23.99 21.38 21.07
C ALA A 11 -24.73 20.73 19.88
N PRO A 12 -24.11 20.66 18.69
CA PRO A 12 -24.74 20.03 17.54
C PRO A 12 -25.10 18.58 17.87
N ALA A 13 -26.25 18.12 17.36
CA ALA A 13 -26.71 16.75 17.54
C ALA A 13 -26.50 15.94 16.25
N TRP A 14 -26.22 14.65 16.39
CA TRP A 14 -26.05 13.76 15.25
C TRP A 14 -27.37 13.64 14.45
N PRO A 15 -27.32 13.72 13.11
CA PRO A 15 -28.46 13.44 12.24
C PRO A 15 -29.03 12.03 12.42
N ASP A 16 -30.25 11.81 11.92
CA ASP A 16 -30.82 10.47 11.87
C ASP A 16 -30.03 9.56 10.92
N ASP A 17 -30.03 8.26 11.22
CA ASP A 17 -29.22 7.27 10.50
C ASP A 17 -29.54 7.21 9.01
N ALA A 18 -30.81 7.37 8.63
CA ALA A 18 -31.23 7.25 7.24
C ALA A 18 -30.75 8.45 6.42
N ALA A 19 -30.89 9.67 6.96
CA ALA A 19 -30.36 10.88 6.36
C ALA A 19 -28.83 10.85 6.29
N LEU A 20 -28.17 10.37 7.34
CA LEU A 20 -26.71 10.26 7.37
C LEU A 20 -26.19 9.27 6.31
N LEU A 21 -26.80 8.09 6.18
CA LEU A 21 -26.43 7.11 5.15
C LEU A 21 -26.66 7.66 3.74
N ALA A 22 -27.74 8.42 3.51
CA ALA A 22 -27.98 9.06 2.21
C ALA A 22 -26.91 10.10 1.88
N ALA A 23 -26.59 11.00 2.83
CA ALA A 23 -25.55 12.01 2.63
C ALA A 23 -24.15 11.37 2.45
N LEU A 24 -23.86 10.29 3.18
CA LEU A 24 -22.64 9.51 3.02
C LEU A 24 -22.54 8.88 1.63
N ALA A 25 -23.62 8.35 1.07
CA ALA A 25 -23.61 7.78 -0.28
C ALA A 25 -23.14 8.80 -1.32
N ASP A 26 -23.71 10.01 -1.27
CA ASP A 26 -23.38 11.10 -2.18
C ASP A 26 -21.94 11.60 -1.99
N TRP A 27 -21.51 11.76 -0.74
CA TRP A 27 -20.17 12.27 -0.41
C TRP A 27 -19.08 11.24 -0.74
N MET A 28 -19.24 9.99 -0.31
CA MET A 28 -18.24 8.92 -0.55
C MET A 28 -18.03 8.68 -2.04
N GLY A 29 -19.09 8.66 -2.86
CA GLY A 29 -18.99 8.41 -4.30
C GLY A 29 -18.07 9.39 -5.05
N GLN A 30 -17.81 10.56 -4.48
CA GLN A 30 -16.94 11.60 -5.04
C GLN A 30 -15.48 11.48 -4.56
N ARG A 31 -15.19 10.61 -3.59
CA ARG A 31 -13.86 10.47 -3.00
C ARG A 31 -12.94 9.60 -3.84
N ARG A 32 -11.63 9.87 -3.79
CA ARG A 32 -10.63 9.07 -4.52
C ARG A 32 -10.62 7.62 -4.09
N TRP A 33 -10.66 7.40 -2.78
CA TRP A 33 -10.64 6.11 -2.10
C TRP A 33 -11.92 5.28 -2.20
N TYR A 34 -13.00 5.79 -2.81
CA TYR A 34 -14.24 5.02 -2.94
C TYR A 34 -14.09 3.87 -3.95
N PRO A 35 -14.37 2.61 -3.55
CA PRO A 35 -13.96 1.42 -4.30
C PRO A 35 -14.88 1.03 -5.46
N LEU A 36 -16.11 1.57 -5.55
CA LEU A 36 -17.13 1.15 -6.53
C LEU A 36 -17.40 2.20 -7.61
N LYS A 37 -16.38 2.94 -8.04
CA LYS A 37 -16.54 3.96 -9.08
C LYS A 37 -16.95 3.34 -10.41
N GLY A 38 -18.08 3.81 -10.95
CA GLY A 38 -18.59 3.34 -12.23
C GLY A 38 -19.35 2.01 -12.15
N GLU A 39 -19.51 1.41 -10.97
CA GLU A 39 -20.41 0.28 -10.77
C GLU A 39 -21.85 0.75 -10.49
N PRO A 40 -22.88 0.05 -11.00
CA PRO A 40 -24.27 0.36 -10.66
C PRO A 40 -24.53 0.09 -9.17
N ALA A 41 -25.23 1.01 -8.51
CA ALA A 41 -25.54 0.90 -7.08
C ALA A 41 -26.34 -0.38 -6.78
N GLY A 42 -25.83 -1.22 -5.87
CA GLY A 42 -26.45 -2.49 -5.49
C GLY A 42 -27.62 -2.39 -4.49
N GLY A 43 -28.05 -1.18 -4.12
CA GLY A 43 -29.08 -0.94 -3.10
C GLY A 43 -28.72 0.18 -2.12
N PRO A 44 -29.50 0.36 -1.04
CA PRO A 44 -29.21 1.35 0.00
C PRO A 44 -28.02 0.94 0.88
N LEU A 45 -27.28 1.94 1.37
CA LEU A 45 -26.23 1.73 2.36
C LEU A 45 -26.80 1.26 3.70
N ARG A 46 -25.98 0.56 4.49
CA ARG A 46 -26.29 0.20 5.87
C ARG A 46 -25.06 0.35 6.75
N PHE A 47 -25.25 0.60 8.04
CA PHE A 47 -24.16 0.46 9.01
C PHE A 47 -23.91 -1.03 9.28
N ALA A 48 -22.66 -1.45 9.12
CA ALA A 48 -22.15 -2.72 9.63
C ALA A 48 -21.66 -2.58 11.09
N GLY A 49 -21.13 -1.40 11.44
CA GLY A 49 -20.70 -1.09 12.80
C GLY A 49 -20.65 0.43 13.02
N ARG A 50 -20.81 0.84 14.28
CA ARG A 50 -20.78 2.24 14.73
C ARG A 50 -20.21 2.30 16.13
N TRP A 51 -19.21 3.12 16.34
CA TRP A 51 -18.56 3.29 17.64
C TRP A 51 -18.52 4.77 17.98
N GLU A 52 -18.95 5.13 19.18
CA GLU A 52 -18.79 6.49 19.71
C GLU A 52 -17.46 6.53 20.46
N LEU A 53 -16.43 7.05 19.81
CA LEU A 53 -15.07 7.04 20.35
C LEU A 53 -14.85 8.15 21.38
N ALA A 54 -15.57 9.27 21.21
CA ALA A 54 -15.63 10.39 22.13
C ALA A 54 -16.90 11.19 21.85
N ASP A 55 -17.22 12.17 22.71
CA ASP A 55 -18.30 13.11 22.42
C ASP A 55 -18.12 13.72 21.02
N GLY A 56 -19.17 13.68 20.20
CA GLY A 56 -19.16 14.15 18.80
C GLY A 56 -18.19 13.43 17.84
N VAL A 57 -17.54 12.33 18.22
CA VAL A 57 -16.62 11.57 17.36
C VAL A 57 -17.16 10.16 17.19
N ARG A 58 -17.47 9.79 15.94
CA ARG A 58 -17.93 8.44 15.62
C ARG A 58 -17.01 7.78 14.62
N ASP A 59 -16.75 6.52 14.86
CA ASP A 59 -16.19 5.63 13.86
C ASP A 59 -17.34 4.84 13.20
N LEU A 60 -17.38 4.80 11.88
CA LEU A 60 -18.47 4.20 11.12
C LEU A 60 -17.92 3.17 10.14
N LEU A 61 -18.49 1.97 10.18
CA LEU A 61 -18.27 0.95 9.16
C LEU A 61 -19.55 0.82 8.33
N VAL A 62 -19.48 1.26 7.08
CA VAL A 62 -20.60 1.32 6.15
C VAL A 62 -20.52 0.16 5.18
N ALA A 63 -21.54 -0.69 5.16
CA ALA A 63 -21.69 -1.73 4.15
C ALA A 63 -22.31 -1.14 2.88
N VAL A 64 -21.50 -1.08 1.82
CA VAL A 64 -21.87 -0.61 0.50
C VAL A 64 -22.24 -1.80 -0.38
N PRO A 65 -23.48 -1.92 -0.86
CA PRO A 65 -23.91 -3.05 -1.65
C PRO A 65 -23.31 -3.01 -3.05
N ARG A 66 -22.96 -4.20 -3.56
CA ARG A 66 -22.51 -4.44 -4.93
C ARG A 66 -23.65 -5.02 -5.77
N GLY A 67 -23.56 -4.89 -7.10
CA GLY A 67 -24.51 -5.53 -8.01
C GLY A 67 -24.52 -7.05 -7.87
N GLU A 68 -23.35 -7.66 -7.62
CA GLU A 68 -23.18 -9.07 -7.29
C GLU A 68 -22.16 -9.25 -6.15
N GLY A 69 -22.36 -10.25 -5.30
CA GLY A 69 -21.44 -10.63 -4.21
C GLY A 69 -21.70 -9.95 -2.87
N THR A 70 -20.71 -10.04 -1.96
CA THR A 70 -20.79 -9.45 -0.62
C THR A 70 -20.58 -7.92 -0.68
N PRO A 71 -21.23 -7.15 0.22
CA PRO A 71 -21.03 -5.71 0.29
C PRO A 71 -19.57 -5.38 0.61
N VAL A 72 -19.10 -4.24 0.12
CA VAL A 72 -17.80 -3.68 0.50
C VAL A 72 -17.97 -2.92 1.81
N LEU A 73 -17.07 -3.16 2.77
CA LEU A 73 -17.09 -2.46 4.05
C LEU A 73 -16.18 -1.24 3.96
N VAL A 74 -16.76 -0.06 4.13
CA VAL A 74 -16.09 1.23 4.00
C VAL A 74 -16.03 1.92 5.36
N HIS A 75 -14.83 2.25 5.80
CA HIS A 75 -14.54 2.89 7.07
C HIS A 75 -14.52 4.41 6.92
N VAL A 76 -15.41 5.08 7.66
CA VAL A 76 -15.67 6.52 7.57
C VAL A 76 -15.79 7.10 8.99
N PRO A 77 -14.66 7.48 9.61
CA PRO A 77 -14.73 8.23 10.85
C PRO A 77 -15.27 9.62 10.58
N LEU A 78 -16.16 10.10 11.44
CA LEU A 78 -16.77 11.42 11.35
C LEU A 78 -16.70 12.16 12.68
N VAL A 79 -16.47 13.47 12.59
CA VAL A 79 -16.56 14.40 13.72
C VAL A 79 -17.67 15.40 13.47
N LEU A 80 -18.56 15.54 14.45
CA LEU A 80 -19.68 16.46 14.43
C LEU A 80 -19.25 17.85 14.90
N GLU A 81 -19.49 18.83 14.04
CA GLU A 81 -19.17 20.25 14.26
C GLU A 81 -20.32 21.15 13.82
N PRO A 82 -20.38 22.42 14.28
CA PRO A 82 -21.26 23.42 13.69
C PRO A 82 -20.93 23.63 12.21
N ALA A 83 -21.94 23.84 11.35
CA ALA A 83 -21.73 23.97 9.90
C ALA A 83 -20.68 25.01 9.49
N ALA A 84 -20.55 26.11 10.24
CA ALA A 84 -19.58 27.16 9.96
C ALA A 84 -18.11 26.75 10.17
N ALA A 85 -17.85 25.65 10.88
CA ALA A 85 -16.50 25.19 11.19
C ALA A 85 -15.86 24.38 10.05
N LEU A 86 -16.64 23.83 9.11
CA LEU A 86 -16.14 22.88 8.10
C LEU A 86 -14.96 23.44 7.29
N ALA A 87 -15.05 24.71 6.87
CA ALA A 87 -14.00 25.35 6.07
C ALA A 87 -12.66 25.48 6.82
N GLY A 88 -12.65 25.37 8.15
CA GLY A 88 -11.44 25.38 8.96
C GLY A 88 -10.62 24.08 8.85
N PHE A 89 -11.20 23.01 8.32
CA PHE A 89 -10.57 21.69 8.20
C PHE A 89 -10.12 21.35 6.78
N SER A 90 -10.28 22.26 5.82
CA SER A 90 -9.79 22.05 4.46
C SER A 90 -8.26 22.06 4.39
N THR A 91 -7.65 21.13 3.68
CA THR A 91 -6.20 21.12 3.44
C THR A 91 -5.89 21.81 2.11
N ALA A 92 -4.83 22.62 2.08
CA ALA A 92 -4.39 23.26 0.84
C ALA A 92 -4.01 22.22 -0.23
N GLY A 93 -4.55 22.36 -1.43
CA GLY A 93 -4.30 21.43 -2.55
C GLY A 93 -5.25 20.22 -2.60
N GLU A 94 -6.15 20.06 -1.63
CA GLU A 94 -7.22 19.06 -1.73
C GLU A 94 -8.37 19.51 -2.63
N ALA A 95 -9.07 18.54 -3.20
CA ALA A 95 -10.34 18.79 -3.85
C ALA A 95 -11.40 19.20 -2.82
N ALA A 96 -12.26 20.14 -3.19
CA ALA A 96 -13.32 20.64 -2.31
C ALA A 96 -14.21 19.50 -1.78
N GLY A 97 -14.49 19.54 -0.48
CA GLY A 97 -15.36 18.57 0.20
C GLY A 97 -14.64 17.29 0.64
N ASN A 98 -13.31 17.21 0.50
CA ASN A 98 -12.53 16.11 1.09
C ASN A 98 -12.59 16.13 2.62
N GLU A 99 -12.62 17.32 3.21
CA GLU A 99 -12.65 17.55 4.65
C GLU A 99 -13.98 17.14 5.30
N GLY A 100 -15.04 16.92 4.52
CA GLY A 100 -16.36 16.55 5.02
C GLY A 100 -17.51 17.19 4.24
N PHE A 101 -18.68 17.26 4.86
CA PHE A 101 -19.90 17.80 4.26
C PHE A 101 -20.83 18.44 5.30
N VAL A 102 -21.76 19.27 4.82
CA VAL A 102 -22.83 19.87 5.63
C VAL A 102 -24.15 19.20 5.30
N MET A 103 -24.98 18.95 6.32
CA MET A 103 -26.35 18.46 6.15
C MET A 103 -27.28 19.03 7.23
N PRO A 104 -28.61 18.92 7.07
CA PRO A 104 -29.56 19.29 8.12
C PRO A 104 -29.36 18.43 9.38
N GLY A 105 -29.32 19.06 10.54
CA GLY A 105 -29.37 18.41 11.84
C GLY A 105 -30.80 18.03 12.26
N PRO A 106 -30.96 17.31 13.39
CA PRO A 106 -32.27 16.86 13.87
C PRO A 106 -33.28 17.98 14.16
N ASP A 107 -32.78 19.16 14.51
CA ASP A 107 -33.52 20.40 14.78
C ASP A 107 -33.71 21.26 13.52
N GLY A 108 -33.24 20.80 12.36
CA GLY A 108 -33.29 21.50 11.07
C GLY A 108 -32.15 22.50 10.87
N GLU A 109 -31.36 22.77 11.90
CA GLU A 109 -30.17 23.62 11.80
C GLU A 109 -29.02 22.85 11.12
N PRO A 110 -28.24 23.49 10.23
CA PRO A 110 -27.17 22.80 9.50
C PRO A 110 -26.01 22.41 10.44
N VAL A 111 -25.54 21.18 10.29
CA VAL A 111 -24.37 20.62 10.98
C VAL A 111 -23.30 20.20 9.97
N ALA A 112 -22.04 20.25 10.38
CA ALA A 112 -20.90 19.73 9.61
C ALA A 112 -20.52 18.34 10.12
N LEU A 113 -20.29 17.43 9.18
CA LEU A 113 -19.71 16.12 9.40
C LEU A 113 -18.32 16.17 8.75
N VAL A 114 -17.32 16.39 9.59
CA VAL A 114 -15.91 16.47 9.18
C VAL A 114 -15.36 15.05 9.11
N ASP A 115 -14.62 14.72 8.05
CA ASP A 115 -13.89 13.46 7.96
C ASP A 115 -12.85 13.39 9.08
N GLY A 116 -12.85 12.29 9.84
CA GLY A 116 -11.98 12.13 11.01
C GLY A 116 -10.50 12.34 10.69
N ALA A 117 -10.06 11.99 9.47
CA ALA A 117 -8.69 12.19 9.04
C ALA A 117 -8.22 13.67 9.16
N HIS A 118 -9.14 14.62 9.00
CA HIS A 118 -8.86 16.07 9.05
C HIS A 118 -9.04 16.67 10.44
N HIS A 119 -9.48 15.90 11.43
CA HIS A 119 -9.97 16.46 12.69
C HIS A 119 -9.14 16.01 13.92
N PRO A 120 -8.55 16.93 14.71
CA PRO A 120 -7.73 16.59 15.89
C PRO A 120 -8.45 15.73 16.95
N ARG A 121 -9.74 16.00 17.22
CA ARG A 121 -10.56 15.18 18.13
C ARG A 121 -10.62 13.69 17.73
N PHE A 122 -10.67 13.38 16.43
CA PHE A 122 -10.64 11.98 15.98
C PHE A 122 -9.30 11.34 16.31
N TRP A 123 -8.17 11.98 16.00
CA TRP A 123 -6.85 11.39 16.27
C TRP A 123 -6.55 11.17 17.75
N ARG A 124 -7.07 12.03 18.63
CA ARG A 124 -7.03 11.79 20.09
C ARG A 124 -7.82 10.54 20.49
N ALA A 125 -9.01 10.37 19.92
CA ALA A 125 -9.86 9.20 20.21
C ALA A 125 -9.30 7.91 19.56
N TRP A 126 -8.71 8.03 18.37
CA TRP A 126 -7.99 6.96 17.68
C TRP A 126 -6.79 6.50 18.51
N ALA A 127 -6.01 7.42 19.06
CA ALA A 127 -4.89 7.09 19.95
C ALA A 127 -5.33 6.28 21.17
N ASN A 128 -6.45 6.63 21.81
CA ASN A 128 -7.01 5.84 22.91
C ASN A 128 -7.39 4.43 22.44
N SER A 129 -8.03 4.31 21.27
CA SER A 129 -8.36 3.00 20.69
C SER A 129 -7.12 2.17 20.38
N ALA A 130 -6.01 2.83 20.03
CA ALA A 130 -4.75 2.17 19.74
C ALA A 130 -4.04 1.63 21.00
N LEU A 131 -4.28 2.23 22.17
CA LEU A 131 -3.80 1.69 23.45
C LEU A 131 -4.40 0.30 23.74
N ASP A 132 -5.67 0.09 23.37
CA ASP A 132 -6.35 -1.19 23.54
C ASP A 132 -5.96 -2.22 22.47
N ALA A 133 -5.72 -1.77 21.23
CA ALA A 133 -5.46 -2.64 20.09
C ALA A 133 -3.99 -3.07 19.96
N GLY A 134 -3.04 -2.14 20.07
CA GLY A 134 -1.63 -2.48 20.19
C GLY A 134 -0.64 -1.41 19.72
N THR A 135 0.54 -1.48 20.32
CA THR A 135 1.68 -0.60 20.06
C THR A 135 2.98 -1.41 20.00
N THR A 136 4.02 -0.83 19.41
CA THR A 136 5.40 -1.35 19.46
C THR A 136 6.32 -0.51 20.36
N LEU A 137 5.96 0.77 20.58
CA LEU A 137 6.70 1.72 21.44
C LEU A 137 6.07 1.89 22.83
N GLY A 138 5.19 0.97 23.22
CA GLY A 138 4.35 1.13 24.42
C GLY A 138 3.37 2.29 24.29
N ASP A 139 2.73 2.66 25.39
CA ASP A 139 1.65 3.66 25.42
C ASP A 139 2.09 5.02 24.85
N ASN A 140 3.36 5.38 25.03
CA ASN A 140 3.94 6.61 24.52
C ASN A 140 3.80 6.78 23.00
N GLY A 141 3.84 5.67 22.23
CA GLY A 141 3.66 5.73 20.78
C GLY A 141 2.26 6.21 20.39
N ALA A 142 1.23 5.70 21.06
CA ALA A 142 -0.15 6.13 20.86
C ALA A 142 -0.40 7.54 21.44
N LEU A 143 0.16 7.85 22.61
CA LEU A 143 0.02 9.18 23.22
C LEU A 143 0.68 10.28 22.38
N ALA A 144 1.79 9.99 21.69
CA ALA A 144 2.40 10.92 20.74
C ALA A 144 1.41 11.34 19.64
N ILE A 145 0.56 10.43 19.16
CA ILE A 145 -0.48 10.72 18.15
C ILE A 145 -1.53 11.67 18.72
N ALA A 146 -1.97 11.45 19.97
CA ALA A 146 -2.93 12.33 20.64
C ALA A 146 -2.36 13.75 20.85
N GLU A 147 -1.11 13.85 21.29
CA GLU A 147 -0.44 15.13 21.55
C GLU A 147 -0.12 15.90 20.26
N ARG A 148 0.10 15.19 19.14
CA ARG A 148 0.37 15.77 17.80
C ARG A 148 -0.87 16.12 16.99
N ALA A 149 -2.07 15.79 17.48
CA ALA A 149 -3.30 15.88 16.72
C ALA A 149 -3.56 17.29 16.12
N GLU A 150 -3.15 18.37 16.79
CA GLU A 150 -3.30 19.75 16.26
C GLU A 150 -2.31 20.10 15.13
N ARG A 151 -1.27 19.28 14.93
CA ARG A 151 -0.25 19.47 13.88
C ARG A 151 -0.45 18.53 12.69
N LEU A 152 -1.55 17.78 12.64
CA LEU A 152 -1.85 16.83 11.58
C LEU A 152 -1.81 17.49 10.19
N ARG A 153 -1.43 16.71 9.18
CA ARG A 153 -1.45 17.11 7.77
C ARG A 153 -1.90 15.94 6.91
N VAL A 154 -3.07 16.06 6.29
CA VAL A 154 -3.59 15.02 5.38
C VAL A 154 -2.85 15.07 4.04
N THR A 155 -2.47 13.92 3.51
CA THR A 155 -1.80 13.81 2.20
C THR A 155 -2.82 13.82 1.06
N THR A 156 -2.55 14.57 -0.02
CA THR A 156 -3.54 14.85 -1.08
C THR A 156 -3.45 13.93 -2.31
N GLY A 157 -2.45 13.05 -2.36
CA GLY A 157 -2.12 12.20 -3.52
C GLY A 157 -2.70 10.79 -3.53
N GLU A 158 -3.29 10.33 -2.43
CA GLU A 158 -3.59 8.91 -2.25
C GLU A 158 -4.86 8.43 -2.98
N GLN A 159 -4.86 7.14 -3.31
CA GLN A 159 -5.89 6.53 -4.17
C GLN A 159 -6.85 5.60 -3.41
N SER A 160 -6.40 4.87 -2.39
CA SER A 160 -7.20 3.82 -1.71
C SER A 160 -7.40 4.04 -0.21
N ASN A 161 -6.48 4.73 0.45
CA ASN A 161 -6.49 5.00 1.89
C ASN A 161 -6.32 6.50 2.15
N THR A 162 -6.24 6.89 3.43
CA THR A 162 -5.93 8.27 3.80
C THR A 162 -4.77 8.31 4.79
N SER A 163 -3.65 8.89 4.37
CA SER A 163 -2.49 9.10 5.22
C SER A 163 -2.46 10.51 5.79
N VAL A 164 -2.03 10.56 7.03
CA VAL A 164 -1.92 11.78 7.81
C VAL A 164 -0.54 11.83 8.45
N VAL A 165 0.22 12.85 8.07
CA VAL A 165 1.52 13.13 8.69
C VAL A 165 1.28 13.87 10.00
N MET A 166 1.97 13.45 11.05
CA MET A 166 1.92 14.03 12.38
C MET A 166 3.33 14.45 12.81
N PRO A 167 3.71 15.71 12.54
CA PRO A 167 5.03 16.21 12.84
C PRO A 167 5.35 16.18 14.33
N ALA A 168 6.56 15.73 14.64
CA ALA A 168 7.22 15.96 15.92
C ALA A 168 7.37 17.48 16.16
N PRO A 169 7.60 17.92 17.40
CA PRO A 169 7.66 19.34 17.72
C PRO A 169 8.85 20.07 17.05
N GLY A 170 9.91 19.35 16.67
CA GLY A 170 11.13 19.94 16.11
C GLY A 170 11.76 20.92 17.10
N ASP A 171 11.95 22.17 16.68
CA ASP A 171 12.42 23.26 17.54
C ASP A 171 11.34 23.87 18.44
N ALA A 172 10.07 23.50 18.25
CA ALA A 172 8.97 23.97 19.10
C ALA A 172 8.96 23.24 20.46
N SER A 173 8.24 23.81 21.43
CA SER A 173 7.94 23.09 22.68
C SER A 173 7.11 21.85 22.37
N ALA A 174 7.50 20.71 22.94
CA ALA A 174 6.65 19.53 23.01
C ALA A 174 5.31 19.88 23.68
N ALA A 175 4.22 19.32 23.16
CA ALA A 175 2.88 19.49 23.75
C ALA A 175 2.70 18.70 25.05
N GLY A 176 3.47 17.63 25.22
CA GLY A 176 3.56 16.80 26.42
C GLY A 176 4.79 15.88 26.35
N ASP A 177 4.91 14.98 27.32
CA ASP A 177 6.08 14.09 27.43
C ASP A 177 6.13 13.08 26.27
N ALA A 178 4.98 12.65 25.75
CA ALA A 178 4.90 11.68 24.66
C ALA A 178 5.21 12.31 23.29
N ASP A 179 5.01 13.61 23.12
CA ASP A 179 5.19 14.31 21.85
C ASP A 179 6.63 14.24 21.33
N ALA A 180 7.63 14.14 22.21
CA ALA A 180 9.04 14.11 21.84
C ALA A 180 9.65 12.70 21.73
N VAL A 181 8.87 11.63 21.96
CA VAL A 181 9.43 10.26 22.11
C VAL A 181 9.87 9.61 20.81
N THR A 182 9.44 10.16 19.67
CA THR A 182 9.76 9.64 18.33
C THR A 182 9.87 10.79 17.33
N GLY A 183 10.48 10.55 16.17
CA GLY A 183 10.44 11.49 15.05
C GLY A 183 9.02 11.69 14.51
N ASP A 184 8.89 12.35 13.36
CA ASP A 184 7.60 12.51 12.67
C ASP A 184 6.89 11.15 12.51
N LEU A 185 5.57 11.17 12.55
CA LEU A 185 4.74 9.99 12.30
C LEU A 185 3.94 10.15 11.02
N ILE A 186 3.58 9.03 10.41
CA ILE A 186 2.57 8.95 9.37
C ILE A 186 1.56 7.88 9.75
N VAL A 187 0.28 8.24 9.73
CA VAL A 187 -0.82 7.33 10.05
C VAL A 187 -1.63 7.07 8.81
N LYS A 188 -1.72 5.80 8.42
CA LYS A 188 -2.52 5.33 7.29
C LYS A 188 -3.85 4.81 7.81
N LEU A 189 -4.92 5.52 7.48
CA LEU A 189 -6.29 5.16 7.78
C LEU A 189 -6.85 4.29 6.64
N PHE A 190 -7.23 3.06 6.96
CA PHE A 190 -7.73 2.12 5.96
C PHE A 190 -9.19 2.45 5.64
N ARG A 191 -9.51 2.74 4.37
CA ARG A 191 -10.88 3.12 3.96
C ARG A 191 -11.73 1.92 3.58
N VAL A 192 -11.13 0.84 3.12
CA VAL A 192 -11.83 -0.41 2.81
C VAL A 192 -11.33 -1.47 3.76
N LEU A 193 -12.25 -2.03 4.56
CA LEU A 193 -11.91 -3.06 5.55
C LEU A 193 -12.37 -4.43 5.05
N ALA A 194 -11.60 -5.45 5.41
CA ALA A 194 -12.01 -6.84 5.31
C ALA A 194 -11.68 -7.55 6.63
N PRO A 195 -12.47 -8.55 7.04
CA PRO A 195 -12.16 -9.32 8.24
C PRO A 195 -10.75 -9.90 8.22
N GLY A 196 -10.08 -9.85 9.36
CA GLY A 196 -8.72 -10.32 9.55
C GLY A 196 -7.70 -9.18 9.71
N ARG A 197 -6.44 -9.59 9.84
CA ARG A 197 -5.31 -8.65 9.95
C ARG A 197 -5.02 -8.04 8.60
N ASN A 198 -4.76 -6.73 8.57
CA ASN A 198 -4.27 -6.07 7.37
C ASN A 198 -2.76 -6.37 7.22
N PRO A 199 -2.29 -6.81 6.04
CA PRO A 199 -0.88 -7.08 5.78
C PRO A 199 0.07 -5.92 6.13
N ASP A 200 -0.36 -4.67 5.92
CA ASP A 200 0.44 -3.49 6.25
C ASP A 200 0.65 -3.30 7.77
N VAL A 201 -0.19 -3.94 8.60
CA VAL A 201 0.02 -4.03 10.05
C VAL A 201 0.72 -5.32 10.43
N GLU A 202 0.23 -6.47 9.96
CA GLU A 202 0.78 -7.79 10.31
C GLU A 202 2.26 -7.92 9.95
N VAL A 203 2.62 -7.59 8.70
CA VAL A 203 3.95 -7.78 8.17
C VAL A 203 4.92 -6.78 8.76
N SER A 204 4.55 -5.49 8.77
CA SER A 204 5.41 -4.43 9.32
C SER A 204 5.70 -4.65 10.81
N VAL A 205 4.70 -5.04 11.61
CA VAL A 205 4.86 -5.32 13.05
C VAL A 205 5.73 -6.55 13.27
N ALA A 206 5.53 -7.62 12.49
CA ALA A 206 6.34 -8.83 12.62
C ALA A 206 7.82 -8.55 12.31
N LEU A 207 8.10 -7.84 11.22
CA LEU A 207 9.45 -7.47 10.81
C LEU A 207 10.14 -6.53 11.82
N ALA A 208 9.43 -5.50 12.28
CA ALA A 208 9.97 -4.57 13.27
C ALA A 208 10.26 -5.25 14.62
N ARG A 209 9.42 -6.21 15.05
CA ARG A 209 9.64 -7.00 16.27
C ARG A 209 10.82 -7.97 16.15
N ASP A 210 11.13 -8.44 14.94
CA ASP A 210 12.33 -9.22 14.66
C ASP A 210 13.62 -8.39 14.77
N GLY A 211 13.48 -7.07 14.69
CA GLY A 211 14.59 -6.12 14.65
C GLY A 211 15.07 -5.78 13.24
N TRP A 212 14.32 -6.17 12.19
CA TRP A 212 14.61 -5.69 10.84
C TRP A 212 14.14 -4.24 10.69
N ASP A 213 15.08 -3.32 10.61
CA ASP A 213 14.85 -1.87 10.73
C ASP A 213 14.70 -1.15 9.36
N ARG A 214 14.51 -1.92 8.28
CA ARG A 214 14.28 -1.42 6.92
C ARG A 214 12.81 -1.33 6.54
N VAL A 215 11.89 -1.55 7.48
CA VAL A 215 10.47 -1.18 7.35
C VAL A 215 10.24 0.14 8.09
N ARG A 216 9.28 0.97 7.66
CA ARG A 216 8.83 2.09 8.51
C ARG A 216 8.34 1.51 9.83
N THR A 217 9.04 1.81 10.93
CA THR A 217 8.74 1.24 12.24
C THR A 217 7.27 1.51 12.58
N PRO A 218 6.40 0.48 12.63
CA PRO A 218 5.03 0.66 13.10
C PRO A 218 5.11 1.07 14.56
N VAL A 219 4.23 1.96 14.98
CA VAL A 219 4.20 2.58 16.33
C VAL A 219 2.94 2.17 17.07
N ALA A 220 1.79 2.25 16.39
CA ALA A 220 0.48 1.92 16.94
C ALA A 220 -0.50 1.53 15.82
N TRP A 221 -1.54 0.75 16.13
CA TRP A 221 -2.62 0.44 15.18
C TRP A 221 -3.95 0.35 15.91
N THR A 222 -5.06 0.47 15.17
CA THR A 222 -6.41 0.29 15.71
C THR A 222 -7.13 -0.88 15.04
N THR A 223 -8.11 -1.44 15.74
CA THR A 223 -9.00 -2.50 15.24
C THR A 223 -10.46 -2.14 15.45
N LEU A 224 -11.33 -2.59 14.55
CA LEU A 224 -12.78 -2.52 14.70
C LEU A 224 -13.37 -3.92 14.74
N THR A 225 -14.31 -4.15 15.66
CA THR A 225 -15.00 -5.43 15.84
C THR A 225 -16.51 -5.26 15.67
N TRP A 226 -17.11 -6.02 14.76
CA TRP A 226 -18.55 -5.97 14.46
C TRP A 226 -19.13 -7.38 14.29
N ALA A 227 -20.45 -7.51 14.38
CA ALA A 227 -21.16 -8.75 14.07
C ALA A 227 -21.82 -8.67 12.69
N ASP A 228 -21.80 -9.77 11.93
CA ASP A 228 -22.57 -9.87 10.69
C ASP A 228 -24.07 -10.16 10.95
N ALA A 229 -24.83 -10.36 9.87
CA ALA A 229 -26.27 -10.61 9.95
C ALA A 229 -26.62 -11.94 10.65
N ASP A 230 -25.69 -12.91 10.67
CA ASP A 230 -25.85 -14.20 11.32
C ASP A 230 -25.34 -14.17 12.78
N GLY A 231 -24.83 -13.02 13.22
CA GLY A 231 -24.29 -12.81 14.56
C GLY A 231 -22.85 -13.29 14.73
N ALA A 232 -22.15 -13.66 13.65
CA ALA A 232 -20.74 -14.01 13.73
C ALA A 232 -19.90 -12.74 13.89
N GLU A 233 -18.98 -12.76 14.84
CA GLU A 233 -18.09 -11.65 15.14
C GLU A 233 -16.90 -11.62 14.16
N HIS A 234 -16.59 -10.43 13.68
CA HIS A 234 -15.50 -10.13 12.77
C HIS A 234 -14.67 -8.99 13.34
N THR A 235 -13.36 -9.06 13.15
CA THR A 235 -12.42 -7.99 13.52
C THR A 235 -11.58 -7.63 12.31
N ALA A 236 -11.28 -6.34 12.13
CA ALA A 236 -10.35 -5.86 11.12
C ALA A 236 -9.45 -4.76 11.69
N ASP A 237 -8.20 -4.68 11.21
CA ASP A 237 -7.35 -3.51 11.45
C ASP A 237 -7.92 -2.31 10.69
N ALA A 238 -8.01 -1.15 11.33
CA ALA A 238 -8.65 0.07 10.80
C ALA A 238 -7.66 1.20 10.47
N GLY A 239 -6.44 1.11 10.98
CA GLY A 239 -5.33 1.97 10.59
C GLY A 239 -4.03 1.61 11.29
N VAL A 240 -2.92 2.12 10.77
CA VAL A 240 -1.58 1.92 11.32
C VAL A 240 -0.79 3.22 11.29
N ALA A 241 -0.13 3.53 12.40
CA ALA A 241 0.82 4.62 12.54
C ALA A 241 2.23 4.06 12.46
N CYS A 242 3.07 4.66 11.62
CA CYS A 242 4.49 4.34 11.51
C CYS A 242 5.36 5.58 11.67
N THR A 243 6.65 5.39 11.92
CA THR A 243 7.63 6.47 11.78
C THR A 243 7.66 6.99 10.34
N PHE A 244 7.65 8.30 10.19
CA PHE A 244 7.90 8.96 8.93
C PHE A 244 9.40 8.95 8.63
N VAL A 245 9.77 8.68 7.37
CA VAL A 245 11.18 8.71 6.93
C VAL A 245 11.48 10.10 6.37
N PRO A 246 12.19 10.97 7.11
CA PRO A 246 12.43 12.34 6.66
C PRO A 246 13.44 12.35 5.52
N ARG A 247 13.28 13.29 4.57
CA ARG A 247 14.25 13.53 3.48
C ARG A 247 14.67 12.26 2.74
N ALA A 248 13.69 11.45 2.38
CA ALA A 248 13.89 10.30 1.53
C ALA A 248 13.50 10.63 0.09
N ASP A 249 14.26 10.07 -0.85
CA ASP A 249 13.89 10.07 -2.26
C ASP A 249 12.92 8.90 -2.52
N ASP A 250 11.86 9.16 -3.29
CA ASP A 250 11.04 8.10 -3.87
C ASP A 250 11.90 7.25 -4.81
N GLY A 251 11.89 5.92 -4.65
CA GLY A 251 12.76 5.04 -5.41
C GLY A 251 12.52 5.13 -6.92
N PHE A 252 11.28 5.32 -7.36
CA PHE A 252 10.97 5.42 -8.78
C PHE A 252 11.47 6.74 -9.37
N GLU A 253 11.20 7.86 -8.70
CA GLU A 253 11.70 9.18 -9.12
C GLU A 253 13.24 9.24 -9.12
N LEU A 254 13.87 8.63 -8.11
CA LEU A 254 15.32 8.54 -8.00
C LEU A 254 15.94 7.79 -9.18
N PHE A 255 15.42 6.61 -9.52
CA PHE A 255 15.95 5.84 -10.65
C PHE A 255 15.61 6.45 -12.01
N CYS A 256 14.48 7.13 -12.17
CA CYS A 256 14.20 7.93 -13.36
C CYS A 256 15.25 9.05 -13.52
N THR A 257 15.58 9.75 -12.43
CA THR A 257 16.61 10.81 -12.44
C THR A 257 18.00 10.26 -12.76
N LEU A 258 18.36 9.11 -12.19
CA LEU A 258 19.63 8.45 -12.45
C LEU A 258 19.73 7.92 -13.89
N ALA A 259 18.62 7.44 -14.47
CA ALA A 259 18.56 7.05 -15.87
C ALA A 259 18.77 8.25 -16.81
N ALA A 260 18.07 9.37 -16.52
CA ALA A 260 18.16 10.59 -17.32
C ALA A 260 19.56 11.23 -17.29
N ALA A 261 20.26 11.08 -16.15
CA ALA A 261 21.56 11.70 -15.90
C ALA A 261 22.75 10.73 -16.10
N ASP A 262 22.55 9.55 -16.70
CA ASP A 262 23.62 8.57 -16.90
C ASP A 262 24.79 9.18 -17.68
N ASP A 263 25.98 9.09 -17.10
CA ASP A 263 27.23 9.65 -17.62
C ASP A 263 28.28 8.57 -17.89
N THR A 264 27.93 7.28 -17.73
CA THR A 264 28.87 6.13 -17.76
C THR A 264 30.02 6.22 -16.76
N GLY A 265 29.93 7.12 -15.79
CA GLY A 265 30.94 7.42 -14.77
C GLY A 265 30.30 7.50 -13.38
N PRO A 266 30.52 8.59 -12.60
CA PRO A 266 30.04 8.68 -11.23
C PRO A 266 28.53 8.48 -11.05
N GLN A 267 27.68 8.95 -11.98
CA GLN A 267 26.23 8.75 -11.86
C GLN A 267 25.85 7.29 -12.14
N ARG A 268 26.51 6.66 -13.12
CA ARG A 268 26.35 5.21 -13.34
C ARG A 268 26.75 4.44 -12.08
N GLU A 269 27.91 4.73 -11.51
CA GLU A 269 28.42 4.05 -10.31
C GLU A 269 27.44 4.18 -9.14
N ARG A 270 26.87 5.38 -8.93
CA ARG A 270 25.84 5.62 -7.92
C ARG A 270 24.59 4.77 -8.17
N ALA A 271 24.08 4.73 -9.41
CA ALA A 271 22.89 3.94 -9.75
C ALA A 271 23.13 2.44 -9.50
N LEU A 272 24.30 1.92 -9.86
CA LEU A 272 24.65 0.52 -9.64
C LEU A 272 24.85 0.19 -8.15
N ALA A 273 25.43 1.10 -7.37
CA ALA A 273 25.56 0.93 -5.93
C ALA A 273 24.20 0.86 -5.24
N LEU A 274 23.32 1.83 -5.54
CA LEU A 274 21.96 1.90 -5.01
C LEU A 274 21.12 0.66 -5.39
N ALA A 275 21.22 0.22 -6.65
CA ALA A 275 20.51 -0.98 -7.11
C ALA A 275 21.00 -2.24 -6.38
N ARG A 276 22.32 -2.37 -6.17
CA ARG A 276 22.90 -3.49 -5.43
C ARG A 276 22.45 -3.49 -3.97
N ASP A 277 22.48 -2.34 -3.30
CA ASP A 277 22.01 -2.20 -1.92
C ASP A 277 20.50 -2.52 -1.78
N LEU A 278 19.70 -2.12 -2.79
CA LEU A 278 18.28 -2.48 -2.84
C LEU A 278 18.09 -3.99 -3.02
N GLY A 279 18.93 -4.64 -3.82
CA GLY A 279 18.96 -6.09 -3.98
C GLY A 279 19.24 -6.82 -2.65
N ASP A 280 20.28 -6.39 -1.95
CA ASP A 280 20.66 -6.88 -0.63
C ASP A 280 19.51 -6.68 0.38
N THR A 281 18.94 -5.47 0.45
CA THR A 281 17.78 -5.15 1.29
C THR A 281 16.57 -6.06 1.00
N THR A 282 16.31 -6.34 -0.27
CA THR A 282 15.20 -7.23 -0.69
C THR A 282 15.43 -8.67 -0.22
N ALA A 283 16.67 -9.17 -0.27
CA ALA A 283 17.00 -10.51 0.24
C ALA A 283 16.92 -10.59 1.77
N GLN A 284 17.33 -9.53 2.49
CA GLN A 284 17.13 -9.42 3.93
C GLN A 284 15.62 -9.48 4.26
N MET A 285 14.80 -8.69 3.57
CA MET A 285 13.34 -8.70 3.75
C MET A 285 12.77 -10.12 3.66
N HIS A 286 13.08 -10.85 2.59
CA HIS A 286 12.58 -12.22 2.40
C HIS A 286 13.06 -13.18 3.49
N THR A 287 14.30 -13.02 3.96
CA THR A 287 14.85 -13.82 5.06
C THR A 287 14.07 -13.59 6.35
N HIS A 288 13.83 -12.32 6.70
CA HIS A 288 13.08 -11.96 7.90
C HIS A 288 11.61 -12.39 7.80
N LEU A 289 10.97 -12.21 6.64
CA LEU A 289 9.60 -12.70 6.39
C LEU A 289 9.48 -14.21 6.59
N ALA A 290 10.43 -14.99 6.04
CA ALA A 290 10.46 -16.44 6.21
C ALA A 290 10.69 -16.85 7.68
N SER A 291 11.55 -16.11 8.40
CA SER A 291 11.86 -16.35 9.80
C SER A 291 10.63 -16.12 10.70
N VAL A 292 9.95 -14.98 10.53
CA VAL A 292 8.90 -14.53 11.47
C VAL A 292 7.49 -14.96 11.11
N LEU A 293 7.19 -15.12 9.82
CA LEU A 293 5.86 -15.53 9.35
C LEU A 293 5.87 -16.96 8.79
N GLY A 294 7.02 -17.63 8.83
CA GLY A 294 7.18 -19.02 8.44
C GLY A 294 7.21 -19.24 6.94
N THR A 295 7.27 -20.52 6.58
CA THR A 295 7.26 -20.98 5.19
C THR A 295 6.15 -22.01 4.99
N THR A 296 5.73 -22.19 3.74
CA THR A 296 4.69 -23.15 3.34
C THR A 296 5.18 -23.99 2.18
N ALA A 297 4.60 -25.19 2.05
CA ALA A 297 4.85 -26.03 0.88
C ALA A 297 4.40 -25.27 -0.37
N PRO A 298 5.27 -25.11 -1.39
CA PRO A 298 4.90 -24.44 -2.61
C PRO A 298 3.96 -25.33 -3.44
N PRO A 299 3.21 -24.78 -4.40
CA PRO A 299 2.60 -25.59 -5.44
C PRO A 299 3.68 -26.38 -6.20
N SER A 300 3.30 -27.49 -6.83
CA SER A 300 4.23 -28.18 -7.72
C SER A 300 4.62 -27.29 -8.91
N PRO A 301 5.82 -27.48 -9.49
CA PRO A 301 6.23 -26.71 -10.68
C PRO A 301 5.22 -26.81 -11.83
N THR A 302 4.57 -27.97 -12.00
CA THR A 302 3.51 -28.17 -13.00
C THR A 302 2.24 -27.36 -12.70
N GLU A 303 1.79 -27.30 -11.45
CA GLU A 303 0.63 -26.49 -11.05
C GLU A 303 0.90 -25.00 -11.24
N LEU A 304 2.08 -24.51 -10.86
CA LEU A 304 2.45 -23.12 -11.08
C LEU A 304 2.52 -22.80 -12.58
N ALA A 305 3.16 -23.65 -13.38
CA ALA A 305 3.22 -23.46 -14.83
C ALA A 305 1.83 -23.46 -15.47
N ALA A 306 0.89 -24.29 -15.00
CA ALA A 306 -0.49 -24.28 -15.48
C ALA A 306 -1.22 -22.97 -15.12
N ALA A 307 -1.03 -22.44 -13.91
CA ALA A 307 -1.61 -21.17 -13.51
C ALA A 307 -1.05 -19.98 -14.33
N LEU A 308 0.27 -19.95 -14.54
CA LEU A 308 0.94 -18.94 -15.37
C LEU A 308 0.50 -19.05 -16.84
N ARG A 309 0.32 -20.27 -17.36
CA ARG A 309 -0.20 -20.50 -18.72
C ARG A 309 -1.57 -19.88 -18.93
N ALA A 310 -2.49 -20.10 -17.99
CA ALA A 310 -3.84 -19.54 -18.08
C ALA A 310 -3.80 -18.00 -18.13
N ARG A 311 -2.99 -17.36 -17.29
CA ARG A 311 -2.82 -15.91 -17.29
C ARG A 311 -2.15 -15.39 -18.56
N ALA A 312 -1.14 -16.10 -19.06
CA ALA A 312 -0.47 -15.73 -20.29
C ALA A 312 -1.41 -15.81 -21.51
N HIS A 313 -2.21 -16.87 -21.61
CA HIS A 313 -3.21 -17.00 -22.68
C HIS A 313 -4.24 -15.88 -22.62
N TRP A 314 -4.79 -15.61 -21.43
CA TRP A 314 -5.68 -14.47 -21.22
C TRP A 314 -5.04 -13.15 -21.68
N ALA A 315 -3.80 -12.85 -21.29
CA ALA A 315 -3.13 -11.62 -21.67
C ALA A 315 -2.91 -11.49 -23.19
N MET A 316 -2.52 -12.58 -23.86
CA MET A 316 -2.36 -12.62 -25.31
C MET A 316 -3.68 -12.53 -26.09
N ASP A 317 -4.80 -12.94 -25.48
CA ASP A 317 -6.13 -12.81 -26.05
C ASP A 317 -6.67 -11.37 -25.88
N GLU A 318 -6.40 -10.74 -24.73
CA GLU A 318 -6.77 -9.34 -24.45
C GLU A 318 -5.95 -8.32 -25.24
N VAL A 319 -4.69 -8.62 -25.54
CA VAL A 319 -3.80 -7.74 -26.32
C VAL A 319 -3.26 -8.47 -27.56
N PRO A 320 -4.05 -8.58 -28.64
CA PRO A 320 -3.62 -9.27 -29.87
C PRO A 320 -2.38 -8.65 -30.53
N GLU A 321 -2.06 -7.38 -30.24
CA GLU A 321 -0.84 -6.73 -30.71
C GLU A 321 0.43 -7.42 -30.20
N LEU A 322 0.37 -8.13 -29.07
CA LEU A 322 1.53 -8.85 -28.54
C LEU A 322 2.09 -9.86 -29.56
N GLU A 323 1.24 -10.67 -30.19
CA GLU A 323 1.66 -11.67 -31.19
C GLU A 323 2.09 -11.02 -32.51
N SER A 324 1.51 -9.85 -32.87
CA SER A 324 1.90 -9.15 -34.10
C SER A 324 3.27 -8.50 -33.99
N ARG A 325 3.64 -8.03 -32.80
CA ARG A 325 4.92 -7.37 -32.51
C ARG A 325 6.02 -8.35 -32.09
N LEU A 326 5.64 -9.50 -31.54
CA LEU A 326 6.55 -10.57 -31.12
C LEU A 326 6.18 -11.88 -31.83
N PRO A 327 6.80 -12.18 -32.99
CA PRO A 327 6.46 -13.38 -33.74
C PRO A 327 6.65 -14.66 -32.92
N SER A 328 5.71 -15.60 -33.06
CA SER A 328 5.69 -16.89 -32.34
C SER A 328 5.65 -16.74 -30.82
N LEU A 329 5.03 -15.68 -30.31
CA LEU A 329 5.00 -15.37 -28.88
C LEU A 329 4.38 -16.55 -28.11
N ARG A 330 3.22 -17.05 -28.52
CA ARG A 330 2.58 -18.22 -27.86
C ARG A 330 3.53 -19.41 -27.73
N ALA A 331 4.24 -19.77 -28.79
CA ALA A 331 5.16 -20.90 -28.76
C ALA A 331 6.36 -20.67 -27.82
N ARG A 332 6.88 -19.44 -27.79
CA ARG A 332 8.01 -19.05 -26.92
C ARG A 332 7.60 -19.00 -25.44
N VAL A 333 6.41 -18.48 -25.15
CA VAL A 333 5.83 -18.50 -23.79
C VAL A 333 5.64 -19.95 -23.32
N GLU A 334 5.09 -20.82 -24.17
CA GLU A 334 4.93 -22.24 -23.83
C GLU A 334 6.27 -22.94 -23.55
N ALA A 335 7.35 -22.59 -24.24
CA ALA A 335 8.68 -23.13 -23.97
C ALA A 335 9.17 -22.77 -22.56
N VAL A 336 9.05 -21.50 -22.15
CA VAL A 336 9.41 -21.05 -20.79
C VAL A 336 8.59 -21.78 -19.73
N LEU A 337 7.29 -21.95 -19.96
CA LEU A 337 6.41 -22.63 -19.02
C LEU A 337 6.65 -24.14 -18.98
N ALA A 338 7.09 -24.76 -20.08
CA ALA A 338 7.51 -26.15 -20.11
C ALA A 338 8.81 -26.37 -19.31
N GLU A 339 9.77 -25.45 -19.41
CA GLU A 339 10.98 -25.50 -18.57
C GLU A 339 10.65 -25.38 -17.08
N LEU A 340 9.74 -24.47 -16.72
CA LEU A 340 9.25 -24.36 -15.34
C LEU A 340 8.56 -25.66 -14.88
N ALA A 341 7.68 -26.23 -15.70
CA ALA A 341 6.98 -27.46 -15.36
C ALA A 341 7.93 -28.66 -15.19
N ALA A 342 9.09 -28.63 -15.85
CA ALA A 342 10.11 -29.67 -15.80
C ALA A 342 11.08 -29.57 -14.60
N LEU A 343 10.96 -28.53 -13.77
CA LEU A 343 11.73 -28.45 -12.53
C LEU A 343 11.34 -29.60 -11.59
N ASP A 344 12.30 -30.06 -10.78
CA ASP A 344 12.10 -31.13 -9.80
C ASP A 344 11.27 -30.66 -8.59
N ARG A 345 11.50 -29.42 -8.16
CA ARG A 345 10.80 -28.77 -7.04
C ARG A 345 10.93 -27.25 -7.11
N LEU A 346 10.06 -26.55 -6.41
CA LEU A 346 10.22 -25.14 -6.06
C LEU A 346 10.78 -25.01 -4.64
N GLU A 347 11.37 -23.87 -4.33
CA GLU A 347 11.70 -23.52 -2.96
C GLU A 347 10.42 -23.19 -2.16
N PRO A 348 10.44 -23.30 -0.82
CA PRO A 348 9.28 -23.01 0.01
C PRO A 348 8.70 -21.62 -0.25
N ALA A 349 7.37 -21.54 -0.30
CA ALA A 349 6.68 -20.26 -0.41
C ALA A 349 6.70 -19.55 0.95
N THR A 350 6.81 -18.22 0.93
CA THR A 350 6.87 -17.38 2.13
C THR A 350 5.83 -16.29 2.04
N ARG A 351 5.62 -15.55 3.13
CA ARG A 351 5.05 -14.22 2.98
C ARG A 351 5.99 -13.38 2.12
N VAL A 352 5.41 -12.60 1.23
CA VAL A 352 6.09 -11.69 0.29
C VAL A 352 5.45 -10.32 0.43
N HIS A 353 6.10 -9.29 -0.12
CA HIS A 353 5.50 -7.97 -0.23
C HIS A 353 4.28 -8.00 -1.18
N GLY A 354 4.38 -8.74 -2.30
CA GLY A 354 3.25 -9.06 -3.17
C GLY A 354 2.92 -7.98 -4.20
N ASP A 355 3.28 -6.72 -3.96
CA ASP A 355 3.28 -5.63 -4.96
C ASP A 355 4.59 -4.83 -4.97
N TYR A 356 5.73 -5.51 -5.00
CA TYR A 356 7.04 -4.86 -4.82
C TYR A 356 7.54 -4.18 -6.11
N HIS A 357 7.80 -2.87 -6.02
CA HIS A 357 8.35 -2.06 -7.11
C HIS A 357 9.04 -0.80 -6.55
N LEU A 358 9.69 0.01 -7.39
CA LEU A 358 10.49 1.17 -6.95
C LEU A 358 9.67 2.26 -6.22
N GLY A 359 8.37 2.33 -6.47
CA GLY A 359 7.46 3.24 -5.77
C GLY A 359 7.06 2.77 -4.37
N GLN A 360 7.46 1.56 -3.98
CA GLN A 360 7.26 1.01 -2.63
C GLN A 360 8.53 1.03 -1.79
N VAL A 361 9.55 1.75 -2.25
CA VAL A 361 10.80 1.91 -1.52
C VAL A 361 11.21 3.37 -1.46
N LEU A 362 11.76 3.76 -0.31
CA LEU A 362 12.31 5.09 -0.07
C LEU A 362 13.79 4.98 0.21
N HIS A 363 14.59 5.84 -0.41
CA HIS A 363 16.00 5.97 -0.09
C HIS A 363 16.21 7.14 0.88
N ALA A 364 16.47 6.85 2.16
CA ALA A 364 16.78 7.86 3.15
C ALA A 364 18.18 8.42 2.91
N VAL A 365 18.25 9.66 2.41
CA VAL A 365 19.51 10.26 1.89
C VAL A 365 20.58 10.40 2.96
N GLU A 366 20.19 10.74 4.20
CA GLU A 366 21.16 10.94 5.28
C GLU A 366 21.70 9.65 5.88
N GLU A 367 20.87 8.63 5.91
CA GLU A 367 21.19 7.32 6.47
C GLU A 367 21.78 6.39 5.41
N ASP A 368 21.76 6.83 4.14
CA ASP A 368 22.19 6.09 2.95
C ASP A 368 21.60 4.67 2.93
N ARG A 369 20.26 4.60 3.07
CA ARG A 369 19.55 3.32 3.17
C ARG A 369 18.16 3.27 2.58
N TRP A 370 17.78 2.07 2.17
CA TRP A 370 16.43 1.74 1.75
C TRP A 370 15.47 1.44 2.91
N TYR A 371 14.24 1.91 2.73
CA TYR A 371 13.06 1.49 3.49
C TYR A 371 12.03 0.89 2.54
N VAL A 372 11.41 -0.21 2.95
CA VAL A 372 10.27 -0.83 2.26
C VAL A 372 8.97 -0.37 2.88
N LEU A 373 8.02 -0.01 2.02
CA LEU A 373 6.71 0.52 2.37
C LEU A 373 5.60 -0.49 2.07
N ASP A 374 4.37 -0.17 2.48
CA ASP A 374 3.10 -0.65 1.90
C ASP A 374 3.02 -2.15 1.57
N PHE A 375 3.01 -2.98 2.62
CA PHE A 375 2.89 -4.45 2.52
C PHE A 375 1.47 -4.94 2.19
N GLU A 376 0.58 -4.07 1.71
CA GLU A 376 -0.82 -4.43 1.42
C GLU A 376 -0.96 -5.49 0.33
N GLY A 377 0.05 -5.68 -0.52
CA GLY A 377 -0.01 -6.51 -1.72
C GLY A 377 -0.86 -5.89 -2.83
N GLU A 378 -1.08 -6.62 -3.93
CA GLU A 378 -1.73 -6.07 -5.13
C GLU A 378 -3.13 -5.47 -4.83
N PRO A 379 -3.36 -4.16 -5.06
CA PRO A 379 -4.59 -3.47 -4.66
C PRO A 379 -5.88 -4.03 -5.25
N LEU A 380 -5.81 -4.70 -6.40
CA LEU A 380 -6.98 -5.25 -7.08
C LEU A 380 -7.39 -6.65 -6.58
N ARG A 381 -6.56 -7.31 -5.77
CA ARG A 381 -6.89 -8.63 -5.21
C ARG A 381 -7.69 -8.52 -3.91
N PRO A 382 -8.54 -9.49 -3.57
CA PRO A 382 -9.13 -9.57 -2.23
C PRO A 382 -8.06 -9.75 -1.12
N LEU A 383 -8.30 -9.20 0.08
CA LEU A 383 -7.33 -9.24 1.20
C LEU A 383 -6.86 -10.67 1.55
N ALA A 384 -7.78 -11.63 1.53
CA ALA A 384 -7.49 -13.05 1.79
C ALA A 384 -6.55 -13.67 0.74
N GLU A 385 -6.48 -13.11 -0.47
CA GLU A 385 -5.53 -13.53 -1.50
C GLU A 385 -4.18 -12.81 -1.35
N ARG A 386 -4.19 -11.53 -0.93
CA ARG A 386 -2.97 -10.74 -0.69
C ARG A 386 -2.11 -11.30 0.45
N SER A 387 -2.74 -12.01 1.39
CA SER A 387 -2.04 -12.62 2.53
C SER A 387 -1.49 -14.03 2.24
N ARG A 388 -1.73 -14.58 1.04
CA ARG A 388 -1.26 -15.93 0.70
C ARG A 388 0.25 -15.94 0.49
N PRO A 389 0.96 -16.95 1.01
CA PRO A 389 2.36 -17.15 0.69
C PRO A 389 2.58 -17.35 -0.81
N ASP A 390 3.70 -16.84 -1.33
CA ASP A 390 4.11 -16.98 -2.73
C ASP A 390 5.64 -17.18 -2.81
N GLN A 391 6.15 -17.32 -4.02
CA GLN A 391 7.58 -17.39 -4.30
C GLN A 391 8.22 -16.00 -4.09
N PRO A 392 9.29 -15.88 -3.27
CA PRO A 392 10.01 -14.61 -3.09
C PRO A 392 10.50 -13.97 -4.39
N LEU A 393 10.77 -14.78 -5.41
CA LEU A 393 11.17 -14.29 -6.74
C LEU A 393 10.07 -13.53 -7.48
N ARG A 394 8.81 -13.54 -6.99
CA ARG A 394 7.74 -12.67 -7.51
C ARG A 394 8.02 -11.21 -7.19
N ASP A 395 8.53 -10.90 -5.99
CA ASP A 395 8.93 -9.54 -5.61
C ASP A 395 10.16 -9.10 -6.42
N VAL A 396 11.13 -9.99 -6.62
CA VAL A 396 12.32 -9.73 -7.47
C VAL A 396 11.91 -9.43 -8.90
N ALA A 397 11.01 -10.22 -9.49
CA ALA A 397 10.43 -9.94 -10.81
C ALA A 397 9.71 -8.58 -10.82
N GLY A 398 8.98 -8.26 -9.75
CA GLY A 398 8.36 -6.96 -9.52
C GLY A 398 9.32 -5.79 -9.68
N MET A 399 10.42 -5.83 -8.94
CA MET A 399 11.44 -4.78 -8.94
C MET A 399 12.18 -4.69 -10.29
N LEU A 400 12.50 -5.84 -10.91
CA LEU A 400 13.12 -5.88 -12.23
C LEU A 400 12.26 -5.17 -13.29
N ARG A 401 10.95 -5.47 -13.34
CA ARG A 401 10.02 -4.75 -14.21
C ARG A 401 9.99 -3.25 -13.89
N SER A 402 10.05 -2.88 -12.61
CA SER A 402 10.06 -1.47 -12.22
C SER A 402 11.27 -0.70 -12.74
N PHE A 403 12.45 -1.34 -12.84
CA PHE A 403 13.62 -0.71 -13.47
C PHE A 403 13.42 -0.47 -14.97
N ASP A 404 12.73 -1.38 -15.68
CA ASP A 404 12.40 -1.18 -17.09
C ASP A 404 11.54 0.07 -17.29
N TYR A 405 10.54 0.27 -16.43
CA TYR A 405 9.71 1.48 -16.44
C TYR A 405 10.51 2.73 -16.08
N ALA A 406 11.37 2.68 -15.06
CA ALA A 406 12.20 3.81 -14.67
C ALA A 406 13.19 4.22 -15.77
N ALA A 407 13.75 3.24 -16.50
CA ALA A 407 14.62 3.50 -17.65
C ALA A 407 13.87 4.22 -18.78
N GLU A 408 12.65 3.79 -19.10
CA GLU A 408 11.85 4.44 -20.16
C GLU A 408 11.40 5.84 -19.75
N VAL A 409 10.82 5.99 -18.56
CA VAL A 409 10.31 7.27 -18.04
C VAL A 409 11.44 8.26 -17.80
N GLY A 410 12.57 7.78 -17.29
CA GLY A 410 13.80 8.56 -17.15
C GLY A 410 14.52 8.81 -18.48
N HIS A 411 14.04 8.25 -19.60
CA HIS A 411 14.67 8.37 -20.92
C HIS A 411 16.17 8.04 -20.90
N ALA A 412 16.51 6.85 -20.37
CA ALA A 412 17.89 6.38 -20.25
C ALA A 412 18.68 6.59 -21.56
N THR A 413 19.73 7.37 -21.48
CA THR A 413 20.50 7.83 -22.65
C THR A 413 21.40 6.73 -23.23
N HIS A 414 21.87 5.82 -22.38
CA HIS A 414 22.75 4.72 -22.75
C HIS A 414 22.01 3.37 -22.76
N PRO A 415 22.10 2.58 -23.85
CA PRO A 415 21.30 1.36 -24.03
C PRO A 415 21.69 0.22 -23.08
N ASP A 416 22.86 0.28 -22.45
CA ASP A 416 23.35 -0.72 -21.49
C ASP A 416 23.04 -0.37 -20.03
N TRP A 417 22.44 0.80 -19.76
CA TRP A 417 22.08 1.24 -18.40
C TRP A 417 21.15 0.27 -17.69
N LEU A 418 20.04 -0.07 -18.34
CA LEU A 418 19.03 -0.96 -17.78
C LEU A 418 19.61 -2.33 -17.44
N GLY A 419 20.40 -2.91 -18.37
CA GLY A 419 21.05 -4.19 -18.15
C GLY A 419 22.02 -4.17 -16.96
N ALA A 420 22.80 -3.09 -16.82
CA ALA A 420 23.73 -2.93 -15.72
C ALA A 420 23.02 -2.76 -14.36
N VAL A 421 21.97 -1.94 -14.29
CA VAL A 421 21.18 -1.72 -13.06
C VAL A 421 20.47 -3.00 -12.62
N ARG A 422 19.81 -3.70 -13.55
CA ARG A 422 19.18 -5.01 -13.27
C ARG A 422 20.22 -6.03 -12.79
N GLY A 423 21.38 -6.07 -13.43
CA GLY A 423 22.50 -6.92 -13.01
C GLY A 423 22.98 -6.61 -11.61
N ALA A 424 23.19 -5.33 -11.27
CA ALA A 424 23.63 -4.92 -9.95
C ALA A 424 22.61 -5.24 -8.85
N PHE A 425 21.32 -5.06 -9.11
CA PHE A 425 20.25 -5.46 -8.20
C PHE A 425 20.25 -6.97 -7.94
N LEU A 426 20.34 -7.78 -9.00
CA LEU A 426 20.42 -9.24 -8.87
C LEU A 426 21.69 -9.67 -8.12
N ASP A 427 22.84 -9.06 -8.41
CA ASP A 427 24.09 -9.33 -7.70
C ASP A 427 23.93 -9.08 -6.19
N GLY A 428 23.28 -7.99 -5.80
CA GLY A 428 22.97 -7.68 -4.40
C GLY A 428 22.05 -8.73 -3.77
N TYR A 429 20.95 -9.05 -4.46
CA TYR A 429 19.98 -10.04 -3.99
C TYR A 429 20.60 -11.42 -3.77
N TRP A 430 21.35 -11.93 -4.75
CA TRP A 430 21.95 -13.27 -4.65
C TRP A 430 23.14 -13.35 -3.70
N SER A 431 23.82 -12.23 -3.43
CA SER A 431 24.91 -12.18 -2.45
C SER A 431 24.40 -12.31 -1.01
N ALA A 432 23.19 -11.80 -0.75
CA ALA A 432 22.58 -11.78 0.58
C ALA A 432 21.53 -12.88 0.81
N ALA A 433 20.97 -13.45 -0.26
CA ALA A 433 19.97 -14.49 -0.15
C ALA A 433 20.54 -15.74 0.55
N PRO A 434 19.84 -16.29 1.57
CA PRO A 434 20.24 -17.53 2.22
C PRO A 434 20.10 -18.67 1.21
N THR A 435 21.18 -19.03 0.54
CA THR A 435 21.20 -20.19 -0.34
C THR A 435 21.30 -21.46 0.50
N SER A 436 20.51 -22.48 0.15
CA SER A 436 20.64 -23.83 0.69
C SER A 436 21.91 -24.55 0.18
N ALA A 437 22.69 -23.89 -0.68
CA ALA A 437 23.94 -24.35 -1.25
C ALA A 437 25.15 -23.77 -0.48
N PRO A 438 26.31 -24.45 -0.43
CA PRO A 438 27.51 -23.91 0.18
C PRO A 438 27.89 -22.55 -0.43
N ALA A 439 28.49 -21.67 0.39
CA ALA A 439 28.79 -20.24 0.21
C ALA A 439 29.55 -19.81 -1.08
N GLN A 440 29.74 -20.69 -2.06
CA GLN A 440 30.29 -20.38 -3.40
C GLN A 440 29.22 -20.10 -4.47
N ALA A 441 27.92 -20.26 -4.17
CA ALA A 441 26.84 -19.95 -5.12
C ALA A 441 26.32 -18.51 -4.95
N ALA A 442 27.17 -17.50 -5.14
CA ALA A 442 26.75 -16.09 -5.26
C ALA A 442 25.97 -15.80 -6.57
N ARG A 443 25.53 -16.84 -7.27
CA ARG A 443 24.81 -16.77 -8.54
C ARG A 443 23.62 -17.74 -8.51
N PRO A 444 22.49 -17.39 -9.13
CA PRO A 444 21.32 -18.25 -9.17
C PRO A 444 21.65 -19.56 -9.90
N GLY A 445 21.11 -20.67 -9.38
CA GLY A 445 21.11 -21.93 -10.09
C GLY A 445 20.08 -21.93 -11.23
N ARG A 446 20.07 -23.01 -12.01
CA ARG A 446 19.12 -23.18 -13.12
C ARG A 446 17.67 -23.01 -12.66
N ARG A 447 17.32 -23.52 -11.48
CA ARG A 447 15.93 -23.51 -11.00
C ARG A 447 15.47 -22.10 -10.66
N GLU A 448 16.31 -21.34 -9.98
CA GLU A 448 16.06 -19.95 -9.62
C GLU A 448 15.94 -19.08 -10.87
N THR A 449 16.83 -19.27 -11.85
CA THR A 449 16.76 -18.56 -13.14
C THR A 449 15.49 -18.90 -13.92
N THR A 450 15.14 -20.19 -14.05
CA THR A 450 13.92 -20.62 -14.75
C THR A 450 12.68 -20.07 -14.08
N LEU A 451 12.60 -20.10 -12.75
CA LEU A 451 11.48 -19.56 -11.99
C LEU A 451 11.37 -18.03 -12.15
N LEU A 452 12.48 -17.30 -12.00
CA LEU A 452 12.49 -15.85 -12.15
C LEU A 452 12.05 -15.42 -13.54
N ASN A 453 12.56 -16.06 -14.60
CA ASN A 453 12.16 -15.76 -15.97
C ASN A 453 10.66 -15.97 -16.20
N ALA A 454 10.08 -17.04 -15.64
CA ALA A 454 8.65 -17.31 -15.77
C ALA A 454 7.78 -16.30 -15.01
N LEU A 455 8.21 -15.88 -13.81
CA LEU A 455 7.49 -14.88 -13.00
C LEU A 455 7.60 -13.47 -13.60
N GLU A 456 8.76 -13.11 -14.14
CA GLU A 456 8.95 -11.83 -14.83
C GLU A 456 8.13 -11.77 -16.12
N LEU A 457 8.05 -12.87 -16.87
CA LEU A 457 7.20 -12.99 -18.06
C LEU A 457 5.71 -12.83 -17.70
N ASP A 458 5.24 -13.47 -16.64
CA ASP A 458 3.87 -13.32 -16.13
C ASP A 458 3.54 -11.87 -15.79
N LYS A 459 4.45 -11.18 -15.08
CA LYS A 459 4.26 -9.77 -14.73
C LYS A 459 4.25 -8.89 -15.97
N ALA A 460 5.17 -9.08 -16.91
CA ALA A 460 5.24 -8.29 -18.14
C ALA A 460 4.01 -8.48 -19.04
N LEU A 461 3.45 -9.70 -19.11
CA LEU A 461 2.21 -9.97 -19.84
C LEU A 461 1.00 -9.30 -19.17
N TYR A 462 0.93 -9.32 -17.84
CA TYR A 462 -0.10 -8.60 -17.09
C TYR A 462 -0.01 -7.09 -17.31
N GLU A 463 1.20 -6.52 -17.24
CA GLU A 463 1.47 -5.11 -17.53
C GLU A 463 1.02 -4.72 -18.93
N ALA A 464 1.28 -5.57 -19.95
CA ALA A 464 0.83 -5.29 -21.31
C ALA A 464 -0.70 -5.09 -21.40
N VAL A 465 -1.48 -5.92 -20.70
CA VAL A 465 -2.94 -5.75 -20.61
C VAL A 465 -3.31 -4.46 -19.89
N TYR A 466 -2.64 -4.18 -18.77
CA TYR A 466 -2.89 -2.99 -17.99
C TYR A 466 -2.62 -1.71 -18.80
N GLU A 467 -1.47 -1.61 -19.46
CA GLU A 467 -1.10 -0.45 -20.26
C GLU A 467 -2.00 -0.32 -21.50
N ALA A 468 -2.34 -1.42 -22.18
CA ALA A 468 -3.24 -1.37 -23.34
C ALA A 468 -4.61 -0.79 -22.99
N ARG A 469 -5.08 -0.98 -21.75
CA ARG A 469 -6.37 -0.48 -21.27
C ARG A 469 -6.31 0.95 -20.73
N ASN A 470 -5.23 1.30 -20.03
CA ASN A 470 -5.18 2.53 -19.23
C ASN A 470 -4.23 3.59 -19.80
N ARG A 471 -3.14 3.18 -20.46
CA ARG A 471 -2.09 4.06 -21.00
C ARG A 471 -1.50 3.46 -22.29
N PRO A 472 -2.26 3.45 -23.40
CA PRO A 472 -1.84 2.75 -24.63
C PRO A 472 -0.45 3.15 -25.14
N ASP A 473 -0.03 4.40 -24.91
CA ASP A 473 1.30 4.89 -25.29
C ASP A 473 2.45 4.18 -24.56
N TRP A 474 2.18 3.51 -23.44
CA TRP A 474 3.18 2.85 -22.59
C TRP A 474 3.33 1.35 -22.89
N VAL A 475 2.51 0.78 -23.79
CA VAL A 475 2.53 -0.66 -24.15
C VAL A 475 3.90 -1.12 -24.70
N ALA A 476 4.71 -0.20 -25.23
CA ALA A 476 6.06 -0.49 -25.70
C ALA A 476 6.99 -1.02 -24.58
N ILE A 477 6.78 -0.60 -23.34
CA ILE A 477 7.60 -0.98 -22.18
C ILE A 477 7.47 -2.48 -21.87
N PRO A 478 6.26 -3.03 -21.59
CA PRO A 478 6.11 -4.47 -21.37
C PRO A 478 6.46 -5.29 -22.61
N LEU A 479 6.22 -4.79 -23.84
CA LEU A 479 6.64 -5.46 -25.08
C LEU A 479 8.17 -5.66 -25.15
N HIS A 480 8.93 -4.62 -24.80
CA HIS A 480 10.40 -4.71 -24.75
C HIS A 480 10.85 -5.72 -23.68
N GLY A 481 10.25 -5.67 -22.49
CA GLY A 481 10.49 -6.63 -21.41
C GLY A 481 10.28 -8.08 -21.83
N ILE A 482 9.09 -8.39 -22.38
CA ILE A 482 8.75 -9.72 -22.88
C ILE A 482 9.78 -10.17 -23.94
N LYS A 483 10.17 -9.27 -24.85
CA LYS A 483 11.17 -9.60 -25.87
C LYS A 483 12.50 -10.01 -25.24
N MET A 484 13.00 -9.25 -24.27
CA MET A 484 14.27 -9.49 -23.58
C MET A 484 14.26 -10.82 -22.82
N ILE A 485 13.19 -11.08 -22.07
CA ILE A 485 13.04 -12.31 -21.29
C ILE A 485 13.04 -13.54 -22.22
N LEU A 486 12.33 -13.46 -23.36
CA LEU A 486 12.23 -14.58 -24.30
C LEU A 486 13.44 -14.71 -25.25
N THR A 487 14.43 -13.83 -25.17
CA THR A 487 15.70 -13.95 -25.93
C THR A 487 16.85 -14.50 -25.11
N THR A 488 16.66 -14.60 -23.79
CA THR A 488 17.59 -15.19 -22.84
C THR A 488 17.35 -16.69 -22.78
#